data_AF-A0A653D8Q7-F1
#
_entry.id   AF-A0A653D8Q7-F1
#
_cell.length_a   1.000
_cell.length_b   1.000
_cell.length_c   1.000
_cell.angle_alpha   90.00
_cell.angle_beta   90.00
_cell.angle_gamma   90.00
#
_symmetry.space_group_name_H-M   'P 1'
#
loop_
_entity.id
_entity.type
_entity.pdbx_description
1 polymer ?
#
loop_
_entity_poly.entity_id
_entity_poly.type
_entity_poly.pdbx_seq_one_letter_code
_entity_poly.pdbx_strand_id
1 'polypeptide(L)'
;MDAFGSSIKKFIKPPPKVVCNKGIPPLFEANHTSVSMIPESIRYYKVADLTKLKCCYKAFWRIEPKSNKVDRQFKFSKDCQQIDESASIKDEFIKVTCMYLDKE
;
A
#
# COMPACT_ATOMS: atom_id res chain seq x y z
N MET A 1 -10.51 33.27 -12.76
CA MET A 1 -9.29 32.45 -12.90
C MET A 1 -9.72 31.00 -12.98
N ASP A 2 -9.30 30.28 -14.02
CA ASP A 2 -9.57 28.84 -14.17
C ASP A 2 -8.27 28.07 -13.90
N ALA A 3 -8.27 27.27 -12.84
CA ALA A 3 -7.13 26.45 -12.44
C ALA A 3 -6.76 25.39 -13.49
N PHE A 4 -7.67 25.07 -14.43
CA PHE A 4 -7.46 24.14 -15.53
C PHE A 4 -7.43 24.81 -16.90
N GLY A 5 -7.28 26.14 -16.95
CA GLY A 5 -7.17 26.90 -18.19
C GLY A 5 -5.97 26.47 -19.04
N SER A 6 -6.09 26.60 -20.37
CA SER A 6 -5.04 26.24 -21.33
C SER A 6 -3.69 26.92 -21.07
N SER A 7 -3.71 28.14 -20.53
CA SER A 7 -2.52 28.88 -20.12
C SER A 7 -1.78 28.28 -18.92
N ILE A 8 -2.48 27.53 -18.05
CA ILE A 8 -1.92 26.88 -16.85
C ILE A 8 -1.48 25.44 -17.15
N LYS A 9 -2.16 24.72 -18.05
CA LYS A 9 -1.88 23.30 -18.36
C LYS A 9 -0.41 23.01 -18.69
N LYS A 10 0.28 23.93 -19.37
CA LYS A 10 1.71 23.79 -19.71
C LYS A 10 2.65 23.72 -18.50
N PHE A 11 2.20 24.18 -17.34
CA PHE A 11 2.95 24.14 -16.08
C PHE A 11 2.61 22.91 -15.23
N ILE A 12 1.49 22.23 -15.51
CA ILE A 12 1.09 20.99 -14.85
C ILE A 12 1.83 19.84 -15.52
N LYS A 13 2.96 19.42 -14.94
CA LYS A 13 3.69 18.24 -15.39
C LYS A 13 3.18 17.02 -14.65
N PRO A 14 2.80 15.92 -15.35
CA PRO A 14 2.52 14.67 -14.66
C PRO A 14 3.79 14.22 -13.92
N PRO A 15 3.66 13.70 -12.69
CA PRO A 15 4.81 13.13 -12.00
C PRO A 15 5.38 11.98 -12.83
N PRO A 16 6.71 11.77 -12.81
CA PRO A 16 7.31 10.61 -13.46
C PRO A 16 6.70 9.34 -12.88
N LYS A 17 6.54 8.32 -13.74
CA LYS A 17 6.09 7.00 -13.27
C LYS A 17 7.09 6.48 -12.24
N VAL A 18 6.63 6.30 -11.01
CA VAL A 18 7.46 5.77 -9.92
C VAL A 18 7.60 4.27 -10.13
N VAL A 19 8.84 3.80 -10.38
CA VAL A 19 9.16 2.37 -10.42
C VAL A 19 9.51 1.92 -9.00
N CYS A 20 8.52 1.38 -8.29
CA CYS A 20 8.73 0.79 -6.97
C CYS A 20 9.43 -0.58 -7.10
N ASN A 21 10.17 -0.98 -6.06
CA ASN A 21 10.69 -2.34 -5.89
C ASN A 21 11.44 -2.93 -7.10
N LYS A 22 12.23 -2.11 -7.82
CA LYS A 22 12.99 -2.54 -9.02
C LYS A 22 12.10 -3.15 -10.12
N GLY A 23 10.84 -2.71 -10.23
CA GLY A 23 9.90 -3.19 -11.24
C GLY A 23 9.10 -4.43 -10.83
N ILE A 24 9.26 -4.92 -9.59
CA ILE A 24 8.41 -5.97 -9.04
C ILE A 24 7.01 -5.37 -8.80
N PRO A 25 5.96 -5.89 -9.46
CA PRO A 25 4.59 -5.39 -9.29
C PRO A 25 4.11 -5.66 -7.87
N PRO A 26 3.20 -4.85 -7.32
CA PRO A 26 2.65 -5.10 -5.99
C PRO A 26 1.91 -6.44 -5.94
N LEU A 27 1.96 -7.09 -4.77
CA LEU A 27 1.24 -8.35 -4.54
C LEU A 27 -0.28 -8.15 -4.36
N PHE A 28 -0.68 -6.97 -3.88
CA PHE A 28 -2.07 -6.59 -3.65
C PHE A 28 -2.39 -5.31 -4.40
N GLU A 29 -3.61 -5.23 -4.92
CA GLU A 29 -4.25 -3.99 -5.32
C GLU A 29 -5.25 -3.52 -4.27
N ALA A 30 -5.59 -2.24 -4.33
CA ALA A 30 -6.55 -1.62 -3.44
C ALA A 30 -7.54 -0.80 -4.27
N ASN A 31 -8.80 -0.82 -3.84
CA ASN A 31 -9.81 0.14 -4.24
C ASN A 31 -10.30 0.92 -2.99
N HIS A 32 -11.37 1.68 -3.12
CA HIS A 32 -11.87 2.53 -2.03
C HIS A 32 -12.29 1.78 -0.75
N THR A 33 -12.62 0.49 -0.84
CA THR A 33 -13.23 -0.26 0.28
C THR A 33 -12.64 -1.66 0.47
N SER A 34 -11.68 -2.07 -0.35
CA SER A 34 -11.09 -3.40 -0.26
C SER A 34 -9.67 -3.46 -0.79
N VAL A 35 -8.96 -4.47 -0.32
CA VAL A 35 -7.69 -4.93 -0.88
C VAL A 35 -7.85 -6.35 -1.39
N SER A 36 -7.21 -6.65 -2.52
CA SER A 36 -7.27 -7.97 -3.16
C SER A 36 -5.91 -8.35 -3.71
N MET A 37 -5.55 -9.62 -3.61
CA MET A 37 -4.32 -10.17 -4.16
C MET A 37 -4.37 -10.11 -5.69
N ILE A 38 -3.26 -9.78 -6.34
CA ILE A 38 -3.11 -9.80 -7.80
C ILE A 38 -2.48 -11.14 -8.19
N PRO A 39 -3.22 -12.11 -8.76
CA PRO A 39 -2.70 -13.46 -9.00
C PRO A 39 -1.47 -13.46 -9.93
N GLU A 40 -1.47 -12.59 -10.94
CA GLU A 40 -0.36 -12.47 -11.89
C GLU A 40 0.95 -11.97 -11.28
N SER A 41 0.88 -11.31 -10.12
CA SER A 41 2.05 -10.77 -9.42
C SER A 41 2.80 -11.84 -8.61
N ILE A 42 2.13 -12.92 -8.20
CA ILE A 42 2.66 -13.94 -7.27
C ILE A 42 3.98 -14.54 -7.79
N ARG A 43 4.07 -14.75 -9.11
CA ARG A 43 5.26 -15.31 -9.77
C ARG A 43 6.54 -14.48 -9.54
N TYR A 44 6.41 -13.18 -9.26
CA TYR A 44 7.56 -12.30 -9.00
C TYR A 44 8.08 -12.38 -7.57
N TYR A 45 7.34 -13.03 -6.65
CA TYR A 45 7.65 -13.12 -5.22
C TYR A 45 8.20 -14.48 -4.77
N LYS A 46 8.46 -15.40 -5.72
CA LYS A 46 8.98 -16.77 -5.45
C LYS A 46 8.13 -17.57 -4.44
N VAL A 47 6.83 -17.30 -4.37
CA VAL A 47 5.88 -18.04 -3.54
C VAL A 47 5.50 -19.31 -4.30
N ALA A 48 5.90 -20.48 -3.79
CA ALA A 48 5.53 -21.77 -4.38
C ALA A 48 4.19 -22.30 -3.84
N ASP A 49 3.88 -21.98 -2.58
CA ASP A 49 2.68 -22.44 -1.89
C ASP A 49 1.97 -21.27 -1.20
N LEU A 50 0.80 -20.89 -1.71
CA LEU A 50 0.02 -19.77 -1.16
C LEU A 50 -0.45 -20.01 0.27
N THR A 51 -0.58 -21.26 0.71
CA THR A 51 -1.01 -21.58 2.09
C THR A 51 0.05 -21.15 3.12
N LYS A 52 1.32 -21.07 2.69
CA LYS A 52 2.46 -20.61 3.48
C LYS A 52 2.66 -19.10 3.43
N LEU A 53 1.94 -18.41 2.57
CA LEU A 53 1.95 -16.96 2.50
C LEU A 53 0.97 -16.40 3.52
N LYS A 54 1.49 -15.77 4.59
CA LYS A 54 0.67 -15.13 5.61
C LYS A 54 0.69 -13.63 5.42
N CYS A 55 -0.46 -13.09 5.05
CA CYS A 55 -0.66 -11.66 4.86
C CYS A 55 -1.59 -11.11 5.94
N CYS A 56 -1.33 -9.88 6.37
CA CYS A 56 -2.23 -9.14 7.23
C CYS A 56 -2.09 -7.64 7.00
N TYR A 57 -3.11 -6.88 7.38
CA TYR A 57 -3.04 -5.42 7.37
C TYR A 57 -3.09 -4.83 8.77
N LYS A 58 -2.47 -3.66 8.91
CA LYS A 58 -2.60 -2.81 10.09
C LYS A 58 -3.06 -1.43 9.66
N ALA A 59 -4.10 -0.92 10.33
CA ALA A 59 -4.45 0.49 10.24
C ALA A 59 -3.30 1.35 10.76
N PHE A 60 -3.14 2.55 10.22
CA PHE A 60 -2.22 3.54 10.76
C PHE A 60 -2.80 4.95 10.65
N TRP A 61 -2.32 5.83 11.51
CA TRP A 61 -2.72 7.23 11.52
C TRP A 61 -1.51 8.12 11.78
N ARG A 62 -1.60 9.36 11.30
CA ARG A 62 -0.59 10.38 11.53
C ARG A 62 -0.58 10.75 13.01
N ILE A 63 0.62 10.98 13.54
CA ILE A 63 0.78 11.56 14.88
C ILE A 63 0.88 13.06 14.69
N GLU A 64 0.05 13.81 15.41
CA GLU A 64 0.08 15.26 15.37
C GLU A 64 1.51 15.76 15.70
N PRO A 65 2.12 16.56 14.81
CA PRO A 65 3.47 17.04 15.01
C PRO A 65 3.50 18.02 16.19
N LYS A 66 4.39 17.79 17.15
CA LYS A 66 4.73 18.83 18.14
C LYS A 66 5.47 19.97 17.43
N SER A 67 5.38 21.19 17.95
CA SER A 67 5.87 22.44 17.34
C SER A 67 7.30 22.40 16.76
N ASN A 68 8.18 21.54 17.29
CA ASN A 68 9.57 21.39 16.86
C ASN A 68 9.87 20.07 16.10
N LYS A 69 8.85 19.32 15.66
CA LYS A 69 9.04 18.04 14.96
C LYS A 69 8.49 18.10 13.53
N VAL A 70 9.27 17.54 12.61
CA VAL A 70 8.84 17.34 11.22
C VAL A 70 7.67 16.36 11.18
N ASP A 71 6.66 16.68 10.39
CA ASP A 71 5.45 15.90 10.17
C ASP A 71 5.71 14.66 9.30
N ARG A 72 6.36 13.66 9.91
CA ARG A 72 6.66 12.35 9.31
C ARG A 72 6.31 11.18 10.23
N GLN A 73 5.69 11.48 11.37
CA GLN A 73 5.40 10.49 12.39
C GLN A 73 4.01 9.88 12.16
N PHE A 74 3.94 8.56 12.28
CA PHE A 74 2.70 7.79 12.21
C PHE A 74 2.74 6.69 13.25
N LYS A 75 1.56 6.21 13.64
CA LYS A 75 1.38 5.09 14.57
C LYS A 75 0.54 4.02 13.92
N PHE A 76 0.90 2.77 14.14
CA PHE A 76 0.09 1.61 13.72
C PHE A 76 -0.87 1.17 14.82
N SER A 77 -1.99 0.59 14.39
CA SER A 77 -2.78 -0.28 15.23
C SER A 77 -1.93 -1.43 15.78
N LYS A 78 -2.30 -1.93 16.96
CA LYS A 78 -1.68 -3.12 17.54
C LYS A 78 -2.05 -4.35 16.72
N ASP A 79 -3.31 -4.42 16.30
CA ASP A 79 -3.92 -5.59 15.69
C ASP A 79 -3.49 -5.71 14.23
N CYS A 80 -3.11 -6.93 13.82
CA CYS A 80 -2.96 -7.28 12.41
C CYS A 80 -4.16 -8.12 12.00
N GLN A 81 -4.97 -7.58 11.09
CA GLN A 81 -6.12 -8.30 10.57
C GLN A 81 -5.66 -9.16 9.39
N GLN A 82 -5.85 -10.47 9.50
CA GLN A 82 -5.42 -11.42 8.47
C GLN A 82 -6.12 -11.14 7.15
N ILE A 83 -5.37 -11.28 6.06
CA ILE A 83 -5.88 -11.23 4.69
C ILE A 83 -5.53 -12.56 4.06
N ASP A 84 -6.55 -13.25 3.56
CA ASP A 84 -6.34 -14.40 2.69
C ASP A 84 -6.20 -13.88 1.25
N GLU A 85 -7.24 -13.95 0.43
CA GLU A 85 -7.20 -13.42 -0.94
C GLU A 85 -7.64 -11.95 -1.03
N SER A 86 -8.60 -11.55 -0.20
CA SER A 86 -9.13 -10.19 -0.16
C SER A 86 -9.63 -9.84 1.23
N ALA A 87 -9.75 -8.53 1.50
CA ALA A 87 -10.34 -8.02 2.73
C ALA A 87 -11.08 -6.71 2.47
N SER A 88 -12.22 -6.54 3.14
CA SER A 88 -12.92 -5.25 3.19
C SER A 88 -12.26 -4.36 4.23
N ILE A 89 -11.92 -3.14 3.82
CA ILE A 89 -11.19 -2.17 4.62
C ILE A 89 -12.14 -1.07 5.07
N LYS A 90 -12.19 -0.85 6.38
CA LYS A 90 -12.96 0.24 7.01
C LYS A 90 -12.07 1.40 7.46
N ASP A 91 -10.79 1.14 7.65
CA ASP A 91 -9.81 2.13 8.08
C ASP A 91 -9.34 2.99 6.90
N GLU A 92 -9.11 4.28 7.14
CA GLU A 92 -8.70 5.24 6.10
C GLU A 92 -7.33 4.90 5.48
N PHE A 93 -6.38 4.50 6.33
CA PHE A 93 -5.04 4.12 5.89
C PHE A 93 -4.62 2.79 6.51
N ILE A 94 -4.16 1.89 5.65
CA ILE A 94 -3.67 0.58 6.05
C ILE A 94 -2.30 0.28 5.43
N LYS A 95 -1.54 -0.58 6.11
CA LYS A 95 -0.33 -1.20 5.57
C LYS A 95 -0.52 -2.71 5.53
N VAL A 96 -0.49 -3.27 4.33
CA VAL A 96 -0.45 -4.72 4.11
C VAL A 96 1.00 -5.21 4.25
N THR A 97 1.20 -6.30 4.99
CA THR A 97 2.48 -6.98 5.14
C THR A 97 2.26 -8.46 4.92
N CYS A 98 3.14 -9.09 4.14
CA CYS A 98 3.11 -10.52 3.87
C CYS A 98 4.44 -11.15 4.25
N MET A 99 4.39 -12.35 4.81
CA MET A 99 5.54 -13.17 5.13
C MET A 99 5.34 -14.55 4.51
N TYR A 100 6.35 -15.02 3.80
CA TYR A 100 6.37 -16.38 3.26
C TYR A 100 7.09 -17.27 4.27
N LEU A 101 6.35 -18.23 4.85
CA LEU A 101 6.88 -19.15 5.85
C LEU A 101 7.59 -20.30 5.13
N ASP A 102 8.86 -20.11 4.80
CA ASP A 102 9.74 -21.24 4.48
C ASP A 102 10.13 -21.95 5.77
N LYS A 103 9.92 -23.28 5.81
CA LYS A 103 10.65 -24.11 6.77
C LYS A 103 12.07 -24.22 6.21
N GLU A 104 13.05 -23.66 6.91
CA GLU A 104 14.44 -24.13 6.79
C GLU A 104 14.50 -25.64 7.03
#